data_AF-A0A2D4LVM4-F1
#
_entry.id   AF-A0A2D4LVM4-F1
#
_cell.length_a   1.000
_cell.length_b   1.000
_cell.length_c   1.000
_cell.angle_alpha   90.00
_cell.angle_beta   90.00
_cell.angle_gamma   90.00
#
_symmetry.space_group_name_H-M   'P 1'
#
loop_
_entity.id
_entity.type
_entity.pdbx_description
1 polymer ?
#
loop_
_entity_poly.entity_id
_entity_poly.type
_entity_poly.pdbx_seq_one_letter_code
_entity_poly.pdbx_strand_id
1 'polypeptide(L)'
;RSVCLQIEQELEVIKKKAHLPARNLEFSEVTSNSFKVTWSPAGENVLFYLIKYKEALGGEEVSVSVRAPVTNTVLTNLLPKTTYSVSVIAEYEDGDGPPLDG
;
A
#
# COMPACT_ATOMS: atom_id res chain seq x y z
N ARG A 1 -8.61 -26.73 -17.68
CA ARG A 1 -9.31 -26.91 -16.38
C ARG A 1 -8.30 -26.56 -15.30
N SER A 2 -8.47 -25.42 -14.64
CA SER A 2 -7.41 -24.60 -14.05
C SER A 2 -7.16 -24.93 -12.58
N VAL A 3 -6.51 -26.06 -12.30
CA VAL A 3 -6.17 -26.50 -10.94
C VAL A 3 -4.66 -26.44 -10.75
N CYS A 4 -4.10 -25.23 -10.77
CA CYS A 4 -2.70 -24.99 -10.35
C CYS A 4 -2.55 -23.72 -9.51
N LEU A 5 -3.34 -22.67 -9.78
CA LEU A 5 -3.19 -21.41 -9.04
C LEU A 5 -3.71 -21.44 -7.60
N GLN A 6 -4.58 -22.41 -7.26
CA GLN A 6 -5.28 -22.37 -5.98
C GLN A 6 -4.47 -22.91 -4.80
N ILE A 7 -3.33 -23.57 -5.02
CA ILE A 7 -2.46 -24.03 -3.91
C ILE A 7 -1.38 -22.99 -3.59
N GLU A 8 -0.85 -22.32 -4.62
CA GLU A 8 0.17 -21.27 -4.45
C GLU A 8 -0.42 -20.02 -3.80
N GLN A 9 -1.64 -19.63 -4.19
CA GLN A 9 -2.35 -18.51 -3.58
C GLN A 9 -2.62 -18.74 -2.08
N GLU A 10 -2.90 -19.98 -1.66
CA GLU A 10 -3.20 -20.32 -0.27
C GLU A 10 -1.93 -20.37 0.61
N LEU A 11 -0.76 -20.71 0.04
CA LEU A 11 0.54 -20.67 0.75
C LEU A 11 1.00 -19.24 1.02
N GLU A 12 0.76 -18.32 0.09
CA GLU A 12 0.95 -16.88 0.33
C GLU A 12 0.03 -16.39 1.43
N VAL A 13 -1.24 -16.81 1.48
CA VAL A 13 -2.18 -16.42 2.56
C VAL A 13 -1.72 -16.91 3.94
N ILE A 14 -1.06 -18.06 4.04
CA ILE A 14 -0.53 -18.58 5.32
C ILE A 14 0.73 -17.82 5.76
N LYS A 15 1.66 -17.49 4.84
CA LYS A 15 2.84 -16.65 5.15
C LYS A 15 2.46 -15.19 5.43
N LYS A 16 1.57 -14.63 4.61
CA LYS A 16 1.01 -13.26 4.70
C LYS A 16 0.19 -13.05 5.98
N LYS A 17 -0.23 -14.13 6.66
CA LYS A 17 -0.90 -14.09 7.98
C LYS A 17 0.03 -13.73 9.15
N ALA A 18 1.35 -13.84 8.98
CA ALA A 18 2.34 -13.45 9.98
C ALA A 18 2.83 -12.00 9.81
N HIS A 19 2.69 -11.43 8.61
CA HIS A 19 2.93 -10.02 8.34
C HIS A 19 1.67 -9.23 8.68
N LEU A 20 1.70 -8.37 9.70
CA LEU A 20 0.53 -7.54 9.97
C LEU A 20 0.36 -6.57 8.78
N PRO A 21 -0.88 -6.26 8.37
CA PRO A 21 -1.10 -5.18 7.41
C PRO A 21 -0.75 -3.84 8.06
N ALA A 22 -0.34 -2.86 7.26
CA ALA A 22 -0.47 -1.46 7.68
C ALA A 22 -1.93 -1.22 8.06
N ARG A 23 -2.21 -0.32 9.00
CA ARG A 23 -3.59 -0.05 9.47
C ARG A 23 -3.90 1.43 9.44
N ASN A 24 -5.17 1.79 9.54
CA ASN A 24 -5.62 3.19 9.64
C ASN A 24 -5.01 4.09 8.57
N LEU A 25 -5.29 3.80 7.30
CA LEU A 25 -4.93 4.72 6.22
C LEU A 25 -5.75 6.00 6.38
N GLU A 26 -5.08 7.11 6.62
CA GLU A 26 -5.66 8.42 6.76
C GLU A 26 -5.09 9.35 5.69
N PHE A 27 -5.97 10.12 5.07
CA PHE A 27 -5.62 11.14 4.10
C PHE A 27 -5.74 12.52 4.77
N SER A 28 -4.64 13.26 4.83
CA SER A 28 -4.55 14.60 5.40
C SER A 28 -3.96 15.58 4.39
N GLU A 29 -4.06 16.88 4.66
CA GLU A 29 -3.41 17.93 3.83
C GLU A 29 -3.71 17.79 2.33
N VAL A 30 -4.98 17.49 1.98
CA VAL A 30 -5.42 17.33 0.59
C VAL A 30 -5.42 18.69 -0.11
N THR A 31 -4.60 18.82 -1.14
CA THR A 31 -4.55 19.97 -2.05
C THR A 31 -5.08 19.60 -3.44
N SER A 32 -5.11 20.56 -4.36
CA SER A 32 -5.53 20.32 -5.75
C SER A 32 -4.67 19.28 -6.49
N ASN A 33 -3.42 19.05 -6.06
CA ASN A 33 -2.45 18.22 -6.80
C ASN A 33 -1.57 17.33 -5.90
N SER A 34 -1.84 17.31 -4.59
CA SER A 34 -1.13 16.49 -3.63
C SER A 34 -2.03 16.13 -2.46
N PHE A 35 -1.79 15.02 -1.80
CA PHE A 35 -2.33 14.76 -0.47
C PHE A 35 -1.32 13.99 0.36
N LYS A 36 -1.39 14.17 1.68
CA LYS A 36 -0.59 13.41 2.62
C LYS A 36 -1.34 12.16 3.00
N VAL A 37 -0.64 11.03 2.92
CA VAL A 37 -1.14 9.74 3.36
C VAL A 37 -0.38 9.37 4.61
N THR A 38 -1.11 9.02 5.65
CA THR A 38 -0.56 8.54 6.91
C THR A 38 -1.15 7.17 7.19
N TRP A 39 -0.34 6.22 7.62
CA TRP A 39 -0.80 4.91 8.06
C TRP A 39 -0.19 4.59 9.43
N SER A 40 -0.81 3.66 10.13
CA SER A 40 -0.25 3.03 11.31
C SER A 40 0.79 1.98 10.92
N PRO A 41 1.91 1.91 11.66
CA PRO A 41 2.95 0.93 11.40
C PRO A 41 2.41 -0.50 11.49
N ALA A 42 2.86 -1.33 10.56
CA ALA A 42 2.46 -2.73 10.44
C ALA A 42 3.25 -3.65 11.39
N GLY A 43 3.96 -3.10 12.38
CA GLY A 43 4.83 -3.84 13.31
C GLY A 43 6.28 -3.39 13.23
N GLU A 44 7.16 -4.07 13.96
CA GLU A 44 8.59 -3.68 14.08
C GLU A 44 9.47 -4.19 12.93
N ASN A 45 9.07 -5.25 12.22
CA ASN A 45 9.91 -5.89 11.20
C ASN A 45 9.72 -5.33 9.78
N VAL A 46 9.06 -4.18 9.63
CA VAL A 46 8.89 -3.54 8.31
C VAL A 46 10.19 -2.86 7.92
N LEU A 47 10.68 -3.13 6.71
CA LEU A 47 11.80 -2.44 6.12
C LEU A 47 11.35 -1.20 5.34
N PHE A 48 10.35 -1.38 4.47
CA PHE A 48 9.84 -0.34 3.58
C PHE A 48 8.32 -0.45 3.46
N TYR A 49 7.68 0.67 3.16
CA TYR A 49 6.28 0.74 2.75
C TYR A 49 6.24 1.14 1.28
N LEU A 50 5.53 0.36 0.47
CA LEU A 50 5.27 0.64 -0.93
C LEU A 50 3.86 1.17 -1.07
N ILE A 51 3.74 2.45 -1.40
CA ILE A 51 2.49 3.15 -1.58
C ILE A 51 2.22 3.22 -3.08
N LYS A 52 1.19 2.54 -3.53
CA LYS A 52 0.72 2.56 -4.91
C LYS A 52 -0.51 3.42 -4.98
N TYR A 53 -0.57 4.32 -5.94
CA TYR A 53 -1.75 5.13 -6.18
C TYR A 53 -2.02 5.29 -7.66
N LYS A 54 -3.30 5.26 -8.03
CA LYS A 54 -3.73 5.42 -9.43
C LYS A 54 -5.09 6.08 -9.50
N GLU A 55 -5.40 6.70 -10.63
CA GLU A 55 -6.73 7.24 -10.86
C GLU A 55 -7.75 6.09 -10.93
N ALA A 56 -8.84 6.20 -10.17
CA ALA A 56 -9.91 5.20 -10.13
C ALA A 56 -10.57 4.99 -11.51
N LEU A 57 -10.46 5.98 -12.40
CA LEU A 57 -10.96 5.93 -13.78
C LEU A 57 -10.00 5.24 -14.77
N GLY A 58 -8.90 4.63 -14.28
CA GLY A 58 -7.94 3.89 -15.11
C GLY A 58 -6.73 4.72 -15.54
N GLY A 59 -6.20 5.55 -14.65
CA GLY A 59 -4.99 6.33 -14.87
C GLY A 59 -3.69 5.55 -14.62
N GLU A 60 -2.56 6.25 -14.71
CA GLU A 60 -1.25 5.66 -14.46
C GLU A 60 -1.10 5.26 -12.98
N GLU A 61 -0.57 4.06 -12.73
CA GLU A 61 -0.21 3.62 -11.38
C GLU A 61 1.17 4.13 -11.04
N VAL A 62 1.22 4.97 -10.01
CA VAL A 62 2.46 5.50 -9.45
C VAL A 62 2.75 4.74 -8.17
N SER A 63 4.03 4.42 -7.96
CA SER A 63 4.49 3.72 -6.77
C SER A 63 5.58 4.52 -6.07
N VAL A 64 5.47 4.60 -4.75
CA VAL A 64 6.39 5.36 -3.88
C VAL A 64 6.87 4.42 -2.80
N SER A 65 8.18 4.27 -2.68
CA SER A 65 8.80 3.51 -1.60
C SER A 65 9.21 4.46 -0.46
N VAL A 66 8.82 4.08 0.75
CA VAL A 66 9.08 4.84 1.98
C VAL A 66 9.80 3.93 2.95
N ARG A 67 10.94 4.36 3.47
CA ARG A 67 11.72 3.56 4.42
C ARG A 67 11.10 3.62 5.81
N ALA A 68 10.92 2.47 6.46
CA ALA A 68 10.52 2.40 7.85
C ALA A 68 11.59 3.06 8.77
N PRO A 69 11.22 3.63 9.93
CA PRO A 69 9.90 3.59 10.58
C PRO A 69 8.94 4.70 10.11
N VAL A 70 9.23 5.38 8.98
CA VAL A 70 8.33 6.42 8.46
C VAL A 70 7.02 5.77 7.99
N THR A 71 5.89 6.27 8.50
CA THR A 71 4.54 5.78 8.15
C THR A 71 3.65 6.87 7.55
N ASN A 72 4.26 7.89 6.97
CA ASN A 72 3.55 8.93 6.24
C ASN A 72 4.32 9.32 4.99
N THR A 73 3.61 9.73 3.95
CA THR A 73 4.21 10.25 2.72
C THR A 73 3.29 11.25 2.07
N VAL A 74 3.87 12.16 1.28
CA VAL A 74 3.10 13.11 0.48
C VAL A 74 3.09 12.59 -0.94
N LEU A 75 1.89 12.25 -1.44
CA LEU A 75 1.70 11.90 -2.82
C LEU A 75 1.53 13.20 -3.61
N THR A 76 2.39 13.42 -4.59
CA THR A 76 2.39 14.60 -5.46
C THR A 76 2.03 14.22 -6.89
N ASN A 77 1.76 15.22 -7.73
CA ASN A 77 1.43 15.03 -9.14
C ASN A 77 0.05 14.37 -9.34
N LEU A 78 -0.91 14.80 -8.53
CA LEU A 78 -2.30 14.39 -8.64
C LEU A 78 -3.11 15.40 -9.47
N LEU A 79 -4.22 14.93 -10.02
CA LEU A 79 -5.16 15.75 -10.77
C LEU A 79 -6.30 16.23 -9.85
N PRO A 80 -6.69 17.51 -9.94
CA PRO A 80 -7.79 18.04 -9.14
C PRO A 80 -9.12 17.44 -9.60
N LYS A 81 -10.01 17.18 -8.64
CA LYS A 81 -11.33 16.55 -8.85
C LYS A 81 -11.26 15.12 -9.43
N THR A 82 -10.13 14.44 -9.25
CA THR A 82 -9.98 13.03 -9.63
C THR A 82 -9.94 12.15 -8.39
N THR A 83 -10.65 11.03 -8.43
CA THR A 83 -10.60 10.01 -7.37
C THR A 83 -9.37 9.14 -7.58
N TYR A 84 -8.55 8.98 -6.55
CA TYR A 84 -7.39 8.09 -6.55
C TYR A 84 -7.66 6.89 -5.65
N SER A 85 -7.28 5.71 -6.10
CA SER A 85 -7.19 4.51 -5.25
C SER A 85 -5.77 4.41 -4.73
N VAL A 86 -5.61 4.25 -3.41
CA VAL A 86 -4.30 4.15 -2.77
C VAL A 86 -4.19 2.82 -2.04
N SER A 87 -3.09 2.12 -2.27
CA SER A 87 -2.74 0.86 -1.64
C SER A 87 -1.38 0.97 -0.96
N VAL A 88 -1.29 0.64 0.32
CA VAL A 88 -0.05 0.63 1.09
C VAL A 88 0.35 -0.82 1.37
N ILE A 89 1.53 -1.21 0.93
CA ILE A 89 2.08 -2.56 1.13
C ILE A 89 3.26 -2.42 2.07
N ALA A 90 3.27 -3.15 3.19
CA ALA A 90 4.42 -3.24 4.06
C ALA A 90 5.37 -4.35 3.57
N GLU A 91 6.64 -4.03 3.37
CA GLU A 91 7.69 -4.95 2.94
C GLU A 91 8.57 -5.33 4.15
N TYR A 92 8.73 -6.63 4.37
CA TYR A 92 9.50 -7.22 5.49
C TYR A 92 10.73 -7.96 4.95
N GLU A 93 11.72 -8.22 5.81
CA GLU A 93 12.89 -9.05 5.42
C GLU A 93 12.52 -10.47 4.96
N ASP A 94 11.42 -11.06 5.45
CA ASP A 94 10.97 -12.42 5.08
C ASP A 94 10.03 -12.43 3.85
N GLY A 95 9.64 -11.26 3.32
CA GLY A 95 8.75 -11.10 2.16
C GLY A 95 7.72 -9.97 2.28
N ASP A 96 6.79 -9.88 1.33
CA ASP A 96 5.77 -8.84 1.28
C ASP A 96 4.58 -9.12 2.23
N GLY A 97 4.09 -8.07 2.89
CA GLY A 97 2.87 -8.10 3.68
C GLY A 97 1.59 -7.98 2.85
N PRO A 98 0.42 -8.19 3.47
CA PRO A 98 -0.86 -7.91 2.82
C PRO A 98 -1.00 -6.41 2.49
N PRO A 99 -1.52 -6.05 1.28
CA PRO A 99 -1.83 -4.66 0.96
C PRO A 99 -2.94 -4.13 1.88
N LEU A 100 -2.81 -2.88 2.29
CA LEU A 100 -3.87 -2.07 2.86
C LEU A 100 -4.42 -1.15 1.78
N ASP A 101 -5.63 -1.44 1.31
CA ASP A 101 -6.34 -0.59 0.36
C ASP A 101 -7.25 0.41 1.11
N GLY A 102 -7.40 1.63 0.61
CA GLY A 102 -8.32 2.64 1.13
C GLY A 102 -8.78 3.65 0.10
#